data_AF-A0A0B6YMF8-F1
#
_entry.id   AF-A0A0B6YMF8-F1
#
_cell.length_a   1.000
_cell.length_b   1.000
_cell.length_c   1.000
_cell.angle_alpha   90.00
_cell.angle_beta   90.00
_cell.angle_gamma   90.00
#
_symmetry.space_group_name_H-M   'P 1'
#
loop_
_entity.id
_entity.type
_entity.pdbx_description
1 polymer ?
#
loop_
_entity_poly.entity_id
_entity_poly.type
_entity_poly.pdbx_seq_one_letter_code
_entity_poly.pdbx_strand_id
1 'polypeptide(L)'
;INDILPQGTIDGNTALLLVNAVYFSGKWATQFKPSATQEQNFNRLNGVTSQVQMMYAKAIDVDLKQDDDRGVDTISLPFSNPRFSLHIVLPREVDGISNLEEQILSASDVDALLDN
;
A
#
# COMPACT_ATOMS: atom_id res chain seq x y z
N ILE A 1 -17.11 -2.19 -6.95
CA ILE A 1 -17.41 -0.80 -6.53
C ILE A 1 -18.89 -0.63 -6.76
N ASN A 2 -19.66 -0.56 -5.66
CA ASN A 2 -21.12 -0.44 -5.71
C ASN A 2 -21.50 0.91 -5.08
N ASP A 3 -22.65 1.45 -5.47
CA ASP A 3 -23.23 2.68 -4.87
C ASP A 3 -22.31 3.90 -4.89
N ILE A 4 -21.63 4.15 -6.02
CA ILE A 4 -20.72 5.30 -6.18
C ILE A 4 -21.44 6.63 -5.97
N LEU A 5 -22.75 6.67 -6.24
CA LEU A 5 -23.62 7.80 -6.00
C LEU A 5 -24.76 7.33 -5.09
N PRO A 6 -24.69 7.64 -3.79
CA PRO A 6 -25.77 7.36 -2.87
C PRO A 6 -27.09 7.99 -3.33
N GLN A 7 -28.20 7.43 -2.86
CA GLN A 7 -29.52 7.99 -3.16
C GLN A 7 -29.63 9.43 -2.64
N GLY A 8 -30.11 10.34 -3.48
CA GLY A 8 -30.21 11.77 -3.17
C GLY A 8 -28.98 12.60 -3.54
N THR A 9 -27.91 11.99 -4.07
CA THR A 9 -26.73 12.73 -4.55
C THR A 9 -26.98 13.52 -5.84
N ILE A 10 -27.95 13.10 -6.67
CA ILE A 10 -28.35 13.80 -7.89
C ILE A 10 -29.78 14.34 -7.72
N ASP A 11 -29.95 15.62 -8.01
CA ASP A 11 -31.24 16.32 -7.99
C ASP A 11 -31.47 17.15 -9.27
N GLY A 12 -32.59 17.87 -9.33
CA GLY A 12 -32.96 18.71 -10.46
C GLY A 12 -32.03 19.91 -10.73
N ASN A 13 -31.10 20.23 -9.82
CA ASN A 13 -30.14 21.32 -9.95
C ASN A 13 -28.74 20.84 -10.34
N THR A 14 -28.53 19.52 -10.42
CA THR A 14 -27.23 18.94 -10.77
C THR A 14 -26.91 19.22 -12.24
N ALA A 15 -25.99 20.15 -12.50
CA ALA A 15 -25.63 20.58 -13.85
C ALA A 15 -24.57 19.68 -14.52
N LEU A 16 -23.65 19.10 -13.75
CA LEU A 16 -22.61 18.20 -14.26
C LEU A 16 -22.12 17.26 -13.15
N LEU A 17 -21.80 16.03 -13.52
CA LEU A 17 -21.18 15.05 -12.65
C LEU A 17 -20.00 14.37 -13.36
N LEU A 18 -18.87 14.26 -12.67
CA LEU A 18 -17.73 13.45 -13.09
C LEU A 18 -17.51 12.33 -12.08
N VAL A 19 -17.61 11.09 -12.54
CA VAL A 19 -17.38 9.88 -11.73
C VAL A 19 -16.20 9.11 -12.30
N ASN A 20 -15.27 8.72 -11.43
CA ASN A 20 -14.17 7.83 -11.78
C ASN A 20 -14.14 6.63 -10.82
N ALA A 21 -14.01 5.43 -11.37
CA ALA A 21 -13.90 4.19 -10.60
C ALA A 21 -12.82 3.31 -11.22
N VAL A 22 -11.78 3.02 -10.44
CA VAL A 22 -10.65 2.19 -10.87
C VAL A 22 -10.58 0.96 -9.97
N TYR A 23 -10.51 -0.22 -10.58
CA TYR A 23 -10.36 -1.49 -9.89
C TYR A 23 -9.11 -2.19 -10.38
N PHE A 24 -8.25 -2.59 -9.44
CA PHE A 24 -7.05 -3.36 -9.73
C PHE A 24 -7.08 -4.68 -8.97
N SER A 25 -6.94 -5.78 -9.70
CA SER A 25 -6.76 -7.13 -9.17
C SER A 25 -5.64 -7.81 -9.93
N GLY A 26 -4.47 -7.87 -9.30
CA GLY A 26 -3.27 -8.49 -9.85
C GLY A 26 -2.96 -9.79 -9.13
N LYS A 27 -2.41 -10.77 -9.87
CA LYS A 27 -1.75 -11.93 -9.28
C LYS A 27 -0.29 -11.58 -9.04
N TRP A 28 0.27 -11.96 -7.90
CA TRP A 28 1.71 -11.83 -7.67
C TRP A 28 2.52 -12.65 -8.68
N ALA A 29 3.70 -12.17 -9.07
CA ALA A 29 4.65 -12.97 -9.85
C ALA A 29 5.05 -14.22 -9.04
N THR A 30 5.35 -14.01 -7.76
CA THR A 30 5.59 -15.08 -6.78
C THR A 30 4.50 -15.03 -5.71
N GLN A 31 3.64 -16.05 -5.67
CA GLN A 31 2.49 -16.06 -4.78
C GLN A 31 2.84 -16.52 -3.35
N PHE A 32 2.21 -15.88 -2.37
CA PHE A 32 2.20 -16.35 -0.98
C PHE A 32 1.41 -17.67 -0.88
N LYS A 33 1.95 -18.63 -0.13
CA LYS A 33 1.24 -19.89 0.13
C LYS A 33 0.13 -19.63 1.14
N PRO A 34 -1.15 -19.93 0.86
CA PRO A 34 -2.23 -19.69 1.81
C PRO A 34 -2.05 -20.40 3.16
N SER A 35 -1.40 -21.57 3.16
CA SER A 35 -1.09 -22.32 4.38
C SER A 35 -0.03 -21.67 5.28
N ALA A 36 0.69 -20.67 4.78
CA ALA A 36 1.65 -19.89 5.56
C ALA A 36 1.03 -18.61 6.15
N THR A 37 -0.21 -18.28 5.78
CA THR A 37 -0.93 -17.13 6.34
C THR A 37 -1.44 -17.44 7.74
N GLN A 38 -1.16 -16.58 8.72
CA GLN A 38 -1.52 -16.79 10.12
C GLN A 38 -2.01 -15.49 10.77
N GLU A 39 -2.80 -15.58 11.84
CA GLU A 39 -3.16 -14.40 12.63
C GLU A 39 -1.92 -13.82 13.31
N GLN A 40 -1.69 -12.52 13.13
CA GLN A 40 -0.65 -11.76 13.80
C GLN A 40 -1.13 -10.38 14.22
N ASN A 41 -0.46 -9.83 15.23
CA ASN A 41 -0.67 -8.48 15.71
C ASN A 41 -0.24 -7.45 14.65
N PHE A 42 -1.11 -6.48 14.38
CA PHE A 42 -0.83 -5.29 13.60
C PHE A 42 -1.07 -4.05 14.47
N ASN A 43 -0.04 -3.20 14.61
CA ASN A 43 -0.11 -1.98 15.40
C ASN A 43 -0.69 -0.84 14.54
N ARG A 44 -1.81 -0.27 14.98
CA ARG A 44 -2.44 0.86 14.30
C ARG A 44 -1.89 2.18 14.85
N LEU A 45 -2.01 3.24 14.04
CA LEU A 45 -1.58 4.60 14.39
C LEU A 45 -2.22 5.14 15.68
N ASN A 46 -3.43 4.69 16.03
CA ASN A 46 -4.12 5.09 17.27
C ASN A 46 -3.65 4.31 18.52
N GLY A 47 -2.54 3.57 18.42
CA GLY A 47 -1.99 2.76 19.51
C GLY A 47 -2.73 1.44 19.76
N VAL A 48 -3.79 1.14 19.00
CA VAL A 48 -4.55 -0.11 19.15
C VAL A 48 -3.90 -1.21 18.31
N THR A 49 -3.66 -2.37 18.93
CA THR A 49 -3.26 -3.59 18.21
C THR A 49 -4.49 -4.35 17.74
N SER A 50 -4.44 -4.90 16.52
CA SER A 50 -5.50 -5.77 15.99
C SER A 50 -4.93 -7.03 15.38
N GLN A 51 -5.68 -8.14 15.44
CA GLN A 51 -5.31 -9.35 14.72
C GLN A 51 -5.61 -9.18 13.23
N VAL A 52 -4.65 -9.56 12.39
CA VAL A 52 -4.80 -9.61 10.93
C VAL A 52 -4.26 -10.92 10.39
N GLN A 53 -4.81 -11.40 9.27
CA GLN A 53 -4.26 -12.53 8.53
C GLN A 53 -2.98 -12.09 7.81
N MET A 54 -1.82 -12.28 8.45
CA MET A 54 -0.53 -11.90 7.91
C MET A 54 -0.02 -12.97 6.93
N MET A 55 0.25 -12.56 5.69
CA MET A 55 0.87 -13.43 4.69
C MET A 55 2.35 -13.61 4.98
N TYR A 56 2.91 -14.79 4.67
CA TYR A 56 4.33 -15.07 4.89
C TYR A 56 4.96 -15.82 3.72
N ALA A 57 6.16 -15.42 3.33
CA ALA A 57 6.99 -16.11 2.36
C ALA A 57 8.46 -16.03 2.78
N LYS A 58 9.12 -17.18 2.93
CA LYS A 58 10.53 -17.26 3.34
C LYS A 58 11.51 -17.05 2.18
N ALA A 59 11.08 -17.29 0.94
CA ALA A 59 11.92 -17.30 -0.25
C ALA A 59 11.23 -16.54 -1.39
N ILE A 60 10.77 -15.33 -1.09
CA ILE A 60 10.36 -14.39 -2.13
C ILE A 60 11.58 -13.52 -2.46
N ASP A 61 11.97 -13.54 -3.73
CA ASP A 61 13.01 -12.65 -4.23
C ASP A 61 12.39 -11.26 -4.35
N VAL A 62 12.80 -10.36 -3.48
CA VAL A 62 12.30 -8.98 -3.41
C VAL A 62 13.49 -8.04 -3.35
N ASP A 63 13.39 -6.95 -4.09
CA ASP A 63 14.34 -5.86 -4.01
C ASP A 63 14.09 -5.11 -2.70
N LEU A 64 14.89 -5.41 -1.67
CA LEU A 64 14.86 -4.76 -0.37
C LEU A 64 15.90 -3.64 -0.36
N LYS A 65 15.43 -2.43 -0.09
CA LYS A 65 16.27 -1.24 0.05
C LYS A 65 16.10 -0.64 1.43
N GLN A 66 17.17 -0.05 1.93
CA GLN A 66 17.23 0.56 3.24
C GLN A 66 17.66 2.01 3.07
N ASP A 67 16.80 2.92 3.50
CA ASP A 67 17.06 4.35 3.50
C ASP A 67 17.27 4.76 4.96
N ASP A 68 18.53 4.79 5.37
CA ASP A 68 18.92 5.13 6.73
C ASP A 68 18.71 6.63 7.04
N ASP A 69 18.80 7.49 6.02
CA ASP A 69 18.60 8.93 6.18
C ASP A 69 17.13 9.25 6.53
N ARG A 70 16.20 8.50 5.93
CA ARG A 70 14.76 8.63 6.19
C ARG A 70 14.22 7.63 7.22
N GLY A 71 15.03 6.66 7.64
CA GLY A 71 14.67 5.64 8.62
C GLY A 71 13.60 4.66 8.13
N VAL A 72 13.61 4.33 6.84
CA VAL A 72 12.62 3.44 6.21
C VAL A 72 13.26 2.27 5.47
N ASP A 73 12.53 1.17 5.39
CA ASP A 73 12.85 0.04 4.51
C ASP A 73 11.81 -0.03 3.39
N THR A 74 12.24 -0.30 2.16
CA THR A 74 11.36 -0.41 1.01
C THR A 74 11.49 -1.76 0.31
N ILE A 75 10.36 -2.30 -0.15
CA ILE A 75 10.35 -3.51 -0.97
C ILE A 75 9.49 -3.32 -2.22
N SER A 76 9.83 -4.00 -3.31
CA SER A 76 8.98 -4.11 -4.50
C SER A 76 8.46 -5.55 -4.68
N LEU A 77 7.13 -5.68 -4.80
CA LEU A 77 6.44 -6.94 -5.04
C LEU A 77 5.84 -6.96 -6.45
N PRO A 78 6.48 -7.64 -7.42
CA PRO A 78 6.01 -7.67 -8.79
C PRO A 78 4.73 -8.49 -8.95
N PHE A 79 3.84 -8.04 -9.83
CA PHE A 79 2.71 -8.83 -10.29
C PHE A 79 3.12 -9.75 -11.46
N SER A 80 2.32 -10.77 -11.76
CA SER A 80 2.57 -11.68 -12.89
C SER A 80 2.60 -10.93 -14.23
N ASN A 81 1.92 -9.78 -14.30
CA ASN A 81 2.15 -8.81 -15.36
C ASN A 81 3.31 -7.89 -14.93
N PRO A 82 4.47 -7.97 -15.60
CA PRO A 82 5.68 -7.24 -15.20
C PRO A 82 5.57 -5.72 -15.37
N ARG A 83 4.47 -5.22 -15.95
CA ARG A 83 4.17 -3.78 -16.01
C ARG A 83 3.74 -3.19 -14.67
N PHE A 84 3.45 -4.03 -13.68
CA PHE A 84 2.96 -3.60 -12.38
C PHE A 84 3.77 -4.24 -11.25
N SER A 85 4.07 -3.43 -10.24
CA SER A 85 4.60 -3.85 -8.95
C SER A 85 3.91 -3.07 -7.83
N LEU A 86 3.78 -3.68 -6.66
CA LEU A 86 3.42 -2.98 -5.43
C LEU A 86 4.71 -2.61 -4.70
N HIS A 87 4.94 -1.32 -4.50
CA HIS A 87 6.02 -0.85 -3.62
C HIS A 87 5.47 -0.65 -2.21
N ILE A 88 6.19 -1.14 -1.21
CA ILE A 88 5.86 -0.97 0.21
C ILE A 88 7.02 -0.22 0.84
N VAL A 89 6.73 0.94 1.43
CA VAL A 89 7.67 1.74 2.22
C VAL A 89 7.24 1.62 3.67
N LEU A 90 8.14 1.12 4.52
CA LEU A 90 7.86 0.83 5.92
C LEU A 90 8.82 1.63 6.81
N PRO A 91 8.32 2.61 7.57
CA PRO A 91 9.10 3.24 8.64
C PRO A 91 9.53 2.21 9.69
N ARG A 92 10.75 2.35 10.20
CA ARG A 92 11.27 1.47 11.26
C ARG A 92 10.67 1.79 12.63
N GLU A 93 10.21 3.03 12.82
CA GLU A 93 9.44 3.44 14.00
C GLU A 93 7.95 3.09 13.82
N VAL A 94 7.32 2.55 14.88
CA VAL A 94 5.93 2.06 14.85
C VAL A 94 4.92 3.19 14.56
N ASP A 95 5.23 4.40 15.01
CA ASP A 95 4.47 5.64 14.78
C ASP A 95 5.11 6.55 13.73
N GLY A 96 6.08 6.03 12.96
CA GLY A 96 6.87 6.81 12.00
C GLY A 96 6.15 7.21 10.70
N ILE A 97 4.90 6.78 10.49
CA ILE A 97 4.14 7.10 9.27
C ILE A 97 3.96 8.61 9.09
N SER A 98 3.62 9.35 10.15
CA SER A 98 3.43 10.81 10.06
C SER A 98 4.72 11.52 9.64
N ASN A 99 5.88 11.08 10.16
CA ASN A 99 7.16 11.65 9.79
C ASN A 99 7.56 11.31 8.36
N LEU A 100 7.26 10.09 7.89
CA LEU A 100 7.44 9.72 6.49
C LEU A 100 6.60 10.60 5.56
N GLU A 101 5.32 10.82 5.87
CA GLU A 101 4.42 11.67 5.06
C GLU A 101 4.95 13.10 4.87
N GLU A 102 5.58 13.68 5.89
CA GLU A 102 6.23 15.00 5.81
C GLU A 102 7.47 15.01 4.92
N GLN A 103 8.09 13.86 4.67
CA GLN A 103 9.28 13.72 3.83
C GLN A 103 8.98 13.38 2.36
N ILE A 104 7.74 13.00 2.02
CA ILE A 104 7.34 12.52 0.68
C ILE A 104 6.31 13.42 -0.02
N LEU A 105 6.54 14.73 -0.01
CA LEU A 105 5.57 15.72 -0.48
C LEU A 105 5.59 15.92 -2.00
N SER A 106 6.60 15.41 -2.70
CA SER A 106 6.74 15.54 -4.15
C SER A 106 6.98 14.20 -4.84
N ALA A 107 6.69 14.15 -6.14
CA ALA A 107 7.00 12.98 -6.97
C ALA A 107 8.49 12.62 -6.91
N SER A 108 9.39 13.61 -6.89
CA SER A 108 10.82 13.38 -6.77
C SER A 108 11.23 12.76 -5.43
N ASP A 109 10.51 13.04 -4.34
CA ASP A 109 10.78 12.41 -3.04
C ASP A 109 10.39 10.92 -3.07
N VAL A 110 9.29 10.61 -3.74
CA VAL A 110 8.84 9.23 -3.96
C VAL A 110 9.82 8.49 -4.86
N ASP A 111 10.24 9.10 -5.97
CA ASP A 111 11.23 8.50 -6.87
C ASP A 111 12.53 8.20 -6.12
N ALA A 112 13.01 9.12 -5.28
CA ALA A 112 14.21 8.90 -4.46
C ALA A 112 14.07 7.72 -3.46
N LEU A 113 12.85 7.41 -3.00
CA LEU A 113 12.61 6.23 -2.15
C LEU A 113 12.60 4.90 -2.92
N LEU A 114 12.24 4.95 -4.21
CA LEU A 114 12.04 3.76 -5.02
C LEU A 114 13.24 3.43 -5.92
N ASP A 115 13.99 4.45 -6.36
CA ASP A 115 15.06 4.32 -7.36
C ASP A 115 16.47 4.13 -6.77
N ASN A 116 16.67 4.33 -5.47
CA ASN A 116 17.97 4.18 -4.79
C ASN A 116 18.57 2.77 -4.88
#